data_AF-A0A0F2P1C0-F1
#
_entry.id   AF-A0A0F2P1C0-F1
#
_cell.length_a   1.000
_cell.length_b   1.000
_cell.length_c   1.000
_cell.angle_alpha   90.00
_cell.angle_beta   90.00
_cell.angle_gamma   90.00
#
_symmetry.space_group_name_H-M   'P 1'
#
loop_
_entity.id
_entity.type
_entity.pdbx_description
1 polymer ?
#
loop_
_entity_poly.entity_id
_entity_poly.type
_entity_poly.pdbx_seq_one_letter_code
_entity_poly.pdbx_strand_id
1 'polypeptide(L)'
;MPYRVTIPEGEVALDHILNRVGTDSLLASRQQMFKTVYTNHDTTLTPREREGMRILLTAIMGCPICNSLRMWRDYPGFCDDEIPEAFYQNALDRNFDWEGFSTRERLVIEFADRFANQIDGINGDDDLWDKLHANFSEKELGDICYFNGCWLGAGHTLKAMGIGSVCEILPGHDSDVIERLRNPA
;
A
#
# COMPACT_ATOMS: atom_id res chain seq x y z
N MET A 1 19.30 4.11 -19.40
CA MET A 1 19.13 3.76 -17.97
C MET A 1 17.65 3.62 -17.70
N PRO A 2 17.23 2.45 -17.20
CA PRO A 2 15.82 2.18 -16.97
C PRO A 2 15.21 3.01 -15.82
N TYR A 3 16.02 3.37 -14.81
CA TYR A 3 15.66 4.27 -13.73
C TYR A 3 15.87 5.75 -14.11
N ARG A 4 15.13 6.67 -13.47
CA ARG A 4 15.24 8.13 -13.70
C ARG A 4 16.24 8.83 -12.77
N VAL A 5 16.95 8.04 -11.97
CA VAL A 5 18.04 8.45 -11.08
C VAL A 5 19.23 7.51 -11.25
N THR A 6 20.43 7.99 -10.92
CA THR A 6 21.64 7.18 -10.99
C THR A 6 21.62 6.10 -9.91
N ILE A 7 21.78 4.84 -10.31
CA ILE A 7 21.96 3.72 -9.40
C ILE A 7 23.46 3.35 -9.42
N PRO A 8 24.16 3.41 -8.28
CA PRO A 8 25.56 2.97 -8.20
C PRO A 8 25.73 1.50 -8.59
N GLU A 9 26.88 1.17 -9.17
CA GLU A 9 27.19 -0.21 -9.55
C GLU A 9 27.17 -1.14 -8.33
N GLY A 10 26.50 -2.29 -8.46
CA GLY A 10 26.36 -3.29 -7.39
C GLY A 10 25.26 -3.00 -6.36
N GLU A 11 24.54 -1.87 -6.45
CA GLU A 11 23.43 -1.58 -5.53
C GLU A 11 22.07 -2.10 -6.03
N VAL A 12 21.22 -2.53 -5.08
CA VAL A 12 19.82 -2.85 -5.36
C VAL A 12 19.06 -1.55 -5.57
N ALA A 13 18.55 -1.32 -6.78
CA ALA A 13 17.91 -0.05 -7.14
C ALA A 13 16.76 0.37 -6.21
N LEU A 14 15.94 -0.59 -5.76
CA LEU A 14 14.84 -0.33 -4.84
C LEU A 14 15.34 0.19 -3.48
N ASP A 15 16.37 -0.44 -2.92
CA ASP A 15 16.99 -0.02 -1.67
C ASP A 15 17.64 1.36 -1.81
N HIS A 16 18.41 1.58 -2.88
CA HIS A 16 19.05 2.87 -3.15
C HIS A 16 18.01 4.01 -3.24
N ILE A 17 16.95 3.81 -4.03
CA ILE A 17 15.88 4.81 -4.21
C ILE A 17 15.11 5.05 -2.90
N LEU A 18 14.89 4.00 -2.10
CA LEU A 18 14.15 4.11 -0.84
C LEU A 18 14.97 4.63 0.34
N ASN A 19 16.30 4.61 0.27
CA ASN A 19 17.13 4.94 1.43
C ASN A 19 18.20 6.00 1.17
N ARG A 20 18.51 6.35 -0.09
CA ARG A 20 19.64 7.23 -0.43
C ARG A 20 19.31 8.35 -1.42
N VAL A 21 18.16 8.28 -2.09
CA VAL A 21 17.73 9.30 -3.06
C VAL A 21 16.78 10.31 -2.40
N GLY A 22 17.31 11.48 -2.04
CA GLY A 22 16.59 12.59 -1.40
C GLY A 22 17.43 13.28 -0.34
N THR A 23 16.89 14.34 0.27
CA THR A 23 17.49 14.94 1.47
C THR A 23 17.15 14.10 2.71
N ASP A 24 18.05 14.04 3.68
CA ASP A 24 17.90 13.23 4.91
C ASP A 24 16.54 13.41 5.61
N SER A 25 16.04 14.65 5.71
CA SER A 25 14.75 14.95 6.33
C SER A 25 13.54 14.34 5.59
N LEU A 26 13.58 14.30 4.26
CA LEU A 26 12.53 13.70 3.44
C LEU A 26 12.62 12.17 3.46
N LEU A 27 13.84 11.62 3.48
CA LEU A 27 14.07 10.19 3.65
C LEU A 27 13.51 9.70 4.99
N ALA A 28 13.85 10.38 6.09
CA ALA A 28 13.35 10.06 7.42
C ALA A 28 11.81 10.19 7.52
N SER A 29 11.24 11.24 6.91
CA SER A 29 9.79 11.43 6.89
C SER A 29 9.07 10.28 6.15
N ARG A 30 9.61 9.83 5.02
CA ARG A 30 9.05 8.68 4.27
C ARG A 30 9.15 7.38 5.08
N GLN A 31 10.29 7.12 5.71
CA GLN A 31 10.48 5.92 6.53
C GLN A 31 9.48 5.92 7.70
N GLN A 32 9.33 7.06 8.37
CA GLN A 32 8.35 7.22 9.45
C GLN A 32 6.92 7.03 8.93
N MET A 33 6.58 7.57 7.76
CA MET A 33 5.28 7.35 7.13
C MET A 33 5.02 5.85 6.89
N PHE A 34 5.94 5.10 6.29
CA PHE A 34 5.76 3.67 6.08
C PHE A 34 5.62 2.90 7.40
N LYS A 35 6.42 3.25 8.40
CA LYS A 35 6.29 2.69 9.75
C LYS A 35 4.91 2.97 10.34
N THR A 36 4.42 4.20 10.25
CA THR A 36 3.07 4.57 10.69
C THR A 36 1.99 3.84 9.89
N VAL A 37 2.14 3.64 8.60
CA VAL A 37 1.13 2.94 7.79
C VAL A 37 1.06 1.44 8.12
N TYR A 38 2.20 0.82 8.44
CA TYR A 38 2.28 -0.63 8.65
C TYR A 38 2.24 -1.08 10.11
N THR A 39 2.93 -0.37 11.00
CA THR A 39 3.12 -0.74 12.41
C THR A 39 2.42 0.20 13.38
N ASN A 40 1.56 1.11 12.92
CA ASN A 40 0.79 1.92 13.84
C ASN A 40 -0.27 1.05 14.53
N HIS A 41 -0.10 0.88 15.84
CA HIS A 41 -1.00 0.10 16.69
C HIS A 41 -2.20 0.92 17.20
N ASP A 42 -2.26 2.22 16.89
CA ASP A 42 -3.33 3.11 17.37
C ASP A 42 -4.55 3.14 16.43
N THR A 43 -4.48 2.50 15.25
CA THR A 43 -5.64 2.35 14.35
C THR A 43 -6.46 1.13 14.74
N THR A 44 -7.78 1.22 14.60
CA THR A 44 -8.71 0.10 14.83
C THR A 44 -9.09 -0.63 13.55
N LEU A 45 -8.57 -0.18 12.40
CA LEU A 45 -8.75 -0.89 11.13
C LEU A 45 -8.09 -2.26 11.19
N THR A 46 -8.81 -3.28 10.77
CA THR A 46 -8.31 -4.66 10.78
C THR A 46 -7.16 -4.83 9.78
N PRO A 47 -6.29 -5.84 9.96
CA PRO A 47 -5.25 -6.15 8.97
C PRO A 47 -5.83 -6.41 7.57
N ARG A 48 -6.98 -7.07 7.46
CA ARG A 48 -7.66 -7.32 6.17
C ARG A 48 -8.19 -6.03 5.54
N GLU A 49 -8.76 -5.10 6.31
CA GLU A 49 -9.18 -3.79 5.80
C GLU A 49 -8.00 -3.00 5.23
N ARG A 50 -6.87 -2.95 5.96
CA ARG A 50 -5.64 -2.29 5.52
C ARG A 50 -5.03 -2.98 4.30
N GLU A 51 -4.99 -4.30 4.28
CA GLU A 51 -4.40 -5.07 3.18
C GLU A 51 -5.25 -5.00 1.90
N GLY A 52 -6.57 -5.00 2.03
CA GLY A 52 -7.50 -4.84 0.91
C GLY A 52 -7.31 -3.50 0.18
N MET A 53 -7.21 -2.39 0.93
CA MET A 53 -6.87 -1.10 0.36
C MET A 53 -5.47 -1.12 -0.30
N ARG A 54 -4.47 -1.66 0.41
CA ARG A 54 -3.08 -1.68 -0.07
C ARG A 54 -2.95 -2.43 -1.39
N ILE A 55 -3.42 -3.67 -1.47
CA ILE A 55 -3.20 -4.53 -2.64
C ILE A 55 -3.82 -3.92 -3.89
N LEU A 56 -4.99 -3.29 -3.76
CA LEU A 56 -5.65 -2.62 -4.87
C LEU A 56 -4.85 -1.41 -5.35
N LEU A 57 -4.40 -0.55 -4.42
CA LEU A 57 -3.56 0.60 -4.76
C LEU A 57 -2.26 0.16 -5.43
N THR A 58 -1.62 -0.91 -4.95
CA THR A 58 -0.38 -1.41 -5.55
C THR A 58 -0.60 -1.92 -6.97
N ALA A 59 -1.77 -2.52 -7.24
CA ALA A 59 -2.18 -2.91 -8.58
C ALA A 59 -2.33 -1.70 -9.51
N ILE A 60 -3.02 -0.66 -9.05
CA ILE A 60 -3.23 0.59 -9.81
C ILE A 60 -1.90 1.28 -10.11
N MET A 61 -1.00 1.30 -9.13
CA MET A 61 0.35 1.85 -9.32
C MET A 61 1.19 1.00 -10.29
N GLY A 62 0.91 -0.31 -10.37
CA GLY A 62 1.57 -1.25 -11.26
C GLY A 62 2.98 -1.61 -10.79
N CYS A 63 3.19 -1.69 -9.47
CA CYS A 63 4.48 -2.11 -8.91
C CYS A 63 4.49 -3.65 -8.70
N PRO A 64 5.27 -4.42 -9.49
CA PRO A 64 5.27 -5.88 -9.38
C PRO A 64 5.69 -6.37 -8.01
N ILE A 65 6.70 -5.73 -7.40
CA ILE A 65 7.20 -6.09 -6.07
C ILE A 65 6.11 -5.92 -5.01
N CYS A 66 5.45 -4.75 -4.99
CA CYS A 66 4.39 -4.49 -4.01
C CYS A 66 3.17 -5.40 -4.20
N ASN A 67 2.86 -5.81 -5.43
CA ASN A 67 1.77 -6.74 -5.73
C ASN A 67 2.07 -8.18 -5.32
N SER A 68 3.34 -8.58 -5.31
CA SER A 68 3.76 -9.92 -4.89
C SER A 68 3.83 -10.08 -3.37
N LEU A 69 3.96 -8.98 -2.62
CA LEU A 69 3.97 -9.02 -1.17
C LEU A 69 2.58 -9.34 -0.62
N ARG A 70 2.55 -10.22 0.39
CA ARG A 70 1.39 -10.55 1.22
C ARG A 70 1.74 -10.12 2.64
N MET A 71 1.07 -9.10 3.16
CA MET A 71 1.52 -8.48 4.41
C MET A 71 1.45 -9.43 5.61
N TRP A 72 0.48 -10.34 5.67
CA TRP A 72 0.43 -11.37 6.73
C TRP A 72 1.62 -12.34 6.69
N ARG A 73 2.19 -12.60 5.51
CA ARG A 73 3.31 -13.55 5.31
C ARG A 73 4.66 -12.85 5.40
N ASP A 74 4.80 -11.74 4.69
CA ASP A 74 6.09 -11.08 4.44
C ASP A 74 6.41 -9.98 5.46
N TYR A 75 5.45 -9.61 6.31
CA TYR A 75 5.60 -8.58 7.34
C TYR A 75 5.22 -9.11 8.74
N PRO A 76 6.19 -9.61 9.51
CA PRO A 76 5.97 -10.10 10.87
C PRO A 76 5.27 -9.06 11.75
N GLY A 77 4.25 -9.50 12.49
CA GLY A 77 3.46 -8.64 13.37
C GLY A 77 2.38 -7.81 12.67
N PHE A 78 2.21 -7.95 11.35
CA PHE A 78 1.09 -7.30 10.66
C PHE A 78 -0.25 -7.98 10.93
N CYS A 79 -0.28 -9.31 10.82
CA CYS A 79 -1.45 -10.16 11.05
C CYS A 79 -0.97 -11.54 11.44
N ASP A 80 -1.55 -12.12 12.49
CA ASP A 80 -1.23 -13.48 12.93
C ASP A 80 -1.96 -14.54 12.10
N ASP A 81 -3.07 -14.15 11.47
CA ASP A 81 -3.91 -15.03 10.66
C ASP A 81 -3.55 -14.94 9.17
N GLU A 82 -3.63 -16.09 8.49
CA GLU A 82 -3.51 -16.14 7.03
C GLU A 82 -4.66 -15.36 6.38
N ILE A 83 -4.32 -14.46 5.45
CA ILE A 83 -5.30 -13.87 4.54
C ILE A 83 -5.33 -14.74 3.28
N PRO A 84 -6.47 -15.38 2.94
CA PRO A 84 -6.55 -16.31 1.81
C PRO A 84 -6.29 -15.64 0.46
N GLU A 85 -5.68 -16.35 -0.50
CA GLU A 85 -5.41 -15.79 -1.84
C GLU A 85 -6.69 -15.32 -2.56
N ALA A 86 -7.83 -15.96 -2.29
CA ALA A 86 -9.14 -15.53 -2.80
C ALA A 86 -9.49 -14.09 -2.39
N PHE A 87 -9.09 -13.63 -1.21
CA PHE A 87 -9.29 -12.25 -0.78
C PHE A 87 -8.57 -11.28 -1.72
N TYR A 88 -7.30 -11.56 -2.03
CA TYR A 88 -6.47 -10.74 -2.92
C TYR A 88 -7.01 -10.72 -4.33
N GLN A 89 -7.36 -11.89 -4.88
CA GLN A 89 -7.86 -11.99 -6.25
C GLN A 89 -9.15 -11.19 -6.41
N ASN A 90 -10.12 -11.34 -5.49
CA ASN A 90 -11.38 -10.59 -5.56
C ASN A 90 -11.18 -9.09 -5.37
N ALA A 91 -10.23 -8.66 -4.52
CA ALA A 91 -9.91 -7.24 -4.36
C ALA A 91 -9.32 -6.67 -5.65
N LEU A 92 -8.34 -7.37 -6.24
CA LEU A 92 -7.68 -7.00 -7.49
C LEU A 92 -8.65 -6.94 -8.69
N ASP A 93 -9.58 -7.89 -8.75
CA ASP A 93 -10.61 -7.98 -9.79
C ASP A 93 -11.77 -6.97 -9.58
N ARG A 94 -11.75 -6.20 -8.49
CA ARG A 94 -12.85 -5.30 -8.09
C ARG A 94 -14.18 -6.03 -7.92
N ASN A 95 -14.15 -7.29 -7.51
CA ASN A 95 -15.34 -8.06 -7.19
C ASN A 95 -15.87 -7.68 -5.79
N PHE A 96 -16.34 -6.44 -5.64
CA PHE A 96 -16.76 -5.88 -4.35
C PHE A 96 -17.92 -6.65 -3.72
N ASP A 97 -18.74 -7.34 -4.53
CA ASP A 97 -19.87 -8.15 -4.05
C ASP A 97 -19.47 -9.59 -3.67
N TRP A 98 -18.19 -9.91 -3.62
CA TRP A 98 -17.72 -11.22 -3.15
C TRP A 98 -18.12 -11.45 -1.68
N GLU A 99 -18.84 -12.55 -1.43
CA GLU A 99 -19.36 -12.90 -0.09
C GLU A 99 -18.28 -13.12 0.98
N GLY A 100 -17.01 -13.29 0.57
CA GLY A 100 -15.88 -13.42 1.49
C GLY A 100 -15.39 -12.10 2.08
N PHE A 101 -15.88 -10.95 1.60
CA PHE A 101 -15.64 -9.64 2.21
C PHE A 101 -16.69 -9.32 3.27
N SER A 102 -16.24 -8.76 4.40
CA SER A 102 -17.17 -8.08 5.31
C SER A 102 -17.69 -6.78 4.67
N THR A 103 -18.78 -6.23 5.22
CA THR A 103 -19.30 -4.91 4.78
C THR A 103 -18.22 -3.83 4.86
N ARG A 104 -17.43 -3.83 5.94
CA ARG A 104 -16.34 -2.86 6.14
C ARG A 104 -15.21 -3.07 5.12
N GLU A 105 -14.78 -4.30 4.90
CA GLU A 105 -13.75 -4.64 3.91
C GLU A 105 -14.16 -4.18 2.51
N ARG A 106 -15.40 -4.49 2.10
CA ARG A 106 -15.94 -4.02 0.82
C ARG A 106 -15.86 -2.50 0.70
N LEU A 107 -16.36 -1.77 1.70
CA LEU A 107 -16.41 -0.31 1.67
C LEU A 107 -15.02 0.33 1.55
N VAL A 108 -14.02 -0.16 2.29
CA VAL A 108 -12.67 0.42 2.21
C VAL A 108 -11.97 0.08 0.90
N ILE A 109 -12.20 -1.11 0.34
CA ILE A 109 -11.62 -1.51 -0.95
C ILE A 109 -12.27 -0.71 -2.08
N GLU A 110 -13.60 -0.54 -2.07
CA GLU A 110 -14.32 0.33 -3.03
C GLU A 110 -13.85 1.78 -2.91
N PHE A 111 -13.73 2.29 -1.68
CA PHE A 111 -13.21 3.63 -1.43
C PHE A 111 -11.80 3.79 -2.01
N ALA A 112 -10.91 2.83 -1.82
CA ALA A 112 -9.55 2.87 -2.38
C ALA A 112 -9.54 2.91 -3.91
N ASP A 113 -10.41 2.15 -4.58
CA ASP A 113 -10.54 2.18 -6.05
C ASP A 113 -10.97 3.56 -6.55
N ARG A 114 -12.01 4.10 -5.93
CA ARG A 114 -12.57 5.41 -6.26
C ARG A 114 -11.58 6.52 -5.91
N PHE A 115 -10.87 6.41 -4.79
CA PHE A 115 -9.89 7.40 -4.35
C PHE A 115 -8.77 7.54 -5.38
N ALA A 116 -8.33 6.42 -5.95
CA ALA A 116 -7.27 6.42 -6.95
C ALA A 116 -7.74 6.84 -8.36
N ASN A 117 -8.99 6.53 -8.75
CA ASN A 117 -9.45 6.69 -10.14
C ASN A 117 -10.53 7.77 -10.36
N GLN A 118 -11.22 8.18 -9.31
CA GLN A 118 -12.46 8.99 -9.35
C GLN A 118 -12.54 9.99 -8.19
N ILE A 119 -11.41 10.54 -7.75
CA ILE A 119 -11.32 11.38 -6.54
C ILE A 119 -12.27 12.58 -6.56
N ASP A 120 -12.47 13.22 -7.72
CA ASP A 120 -13.34 14.38 -7.89
C ASP A 120 -14.81 14.07 -7.56
N GLY A 121 -15.22 12.80 -7.71
CA GLY A 121 -16.60 12.35 -7.46
C GLY A 121 -16.87 11.91 -6.03
N ILE A 122 -15.85 11.70 -5.19
CA ILE A 122 -16.05 11.18 -3.82
C ILE A 122 -16.64 12.24 -2.90
N ASN A 123 -16.16 13.49 -2.97
CA ASN A 123 -16.55 14.52 -2.01
C ASN A 123 -18.06 14.87 -2.08
N GLY A 124 -18.70 14.69 -3.24
CA GLY A 124 -20.13 14.96 -3.43
C GLY A 124 -21.03 13.72 -3.38
N ASP A 125 -20.50 12.56 -3.01
CA ASP A 125 -21.27 11.31 -2.92
C ASP A 125 -21.75 11.07 -1.49
N ASP A 126 -22.84 11.74 -1.12
CA ASP A 126 -23.44 11.63 0.22
C ASP A 126 -23.82 10.18 0.57
N ASP A 127 -24.28 9.38 -0.41
CA ASP A 127 -24.64 7.98 -0.21
C ASP A 127 -23.43 7.11 0.19
N LEU A 128 -22.26 7.38 -0.38
CA LEU A 128 -21.00 6.73 0.03
C LEU A 128 -20.62 7.17 1.44
N TRP A 129 -20.64 8.48 1.73
CA TRP A 129 -20.27 9.00 3.05
C TRP A 129 -21.19 8.50 4.15
N ASP A 130 -22.50 8.43 3.92
CA ASP A 130 -23.46 7.87 4.87
C ASP A 130 -23.13 6.40 5.20
N LYS A 131 -22.80 5.59 4.20
CA LYS A 131 -22.37 4.19 4.42
C LYS A 131 -21.05 4.12 5.20
N LEU A 132 -20.10 5.00 4.91
CA LEU A 132 -18.82 5.07 5.61
C LEU A 132 -19.03 5.46 7.08
N HIS A 133 -19.76 6.54 7.37
CA HIS A 133 -20.08 6.95 8.74
C HIS A 133 -20.91 5.91 9.50
N ALA A 134 -21.76 5.13 8.82
CA ALA A 134 -22.51 4.04 9.45
C ALA A 134 -21.63 2.86 9.89
N ASN A 135 -20.43 2.71 9.32
CA ASN A 135 -19.57 1.53 9.53
C ASN A 135 -18.22 1.85 10.19
N PHE A 136 -17.79 3.11 10.19
CA PHE A 136 -16.47 3.55 10.67
C PHE A 136 -16.59 4.76 11.60
N SER A 137 -15.70 4.86 12.58
CA SER A 137 -15.56 6.07 13.40
C SER A 137 -14.85 7.20 12.66
N GLU A 138 -15.00 8.44 13.10
CA GLU A 138 -14.27 9.61 12.56
C GLU A 138 -12.75 9.39 12.49
N LYS A 139 -12.18 8.73 13.50
CA LYS A 139 -10.75 8.40 13.51
C LYS A 139 -10.39 7.41 12.41
N GLU A 140 -11.21 6.37 12.23
CA GLU A 140 -11.01 5.38 11.16
C GLU A 140 -11.19 6.01 9.77
N LEU A 141 -12.14 6.93 9.59
CA LEU A 141 -12.31 7.65 8.33
C LEU A 141 -11.08 8.49 7.98
N GLY A 142 -10.50 9.17 8.98
CA GLY A 142 -9.22 9.85 8.85
C GLY A 142 -8.10 8.88 8.45
N ASP A 143 -7.99 7.74 9.15
CA ASP A 143 -7.00 6.71 8.85
C ASP A 143 -7.16 6.17 7.42
N ILE A 144 -8.38 5.87 6.97
CA ILE A 144 -8.68 5.42 5.60
C ILE A 144 -8.19 6.46 4.58
N CYS A 145 -8.55 7.73 4.75
CA CYS A 145 -8.16 8.79 3.82
C CYS A 145 -6.64 8.96 3.74
N TYR A 146 -5.97 9.07 4.89
CA TYR A 146 -4.51 9.26 4.94
C TYR A 146 -3.76 8.03 4.46
N PHE A 147 -4.21 6.82 4.80
CA PHE A 147 -3.62 5.57 4.32
C PHE A 147 -3.59 5.54 2.79
N ASN A 148 -4.73 5.82 2.15
CA ASN A 148 -4.84 5.87 0.69
C ASN A 148 -3.94 6.95 0.08
N GLY A 149 -3.95 8.17 0.65
CA GLY A 149 -3.10 9.27 0.19
C GLY A 149 -1.61 8.97 0.28
N CYS A 150 -1.16 8.42 1.41
CA CYS A 150 0.23 8.01 1.62
C CYS A 150 0.66 6.95 0.59
N TRP A 151 -0.14 5.92 0.39
CA TRP A 151 0.17 4.85 -0.55
C TRP A 151 0.21 5.32 -1.99
N LEU A 152 -0.82 6.06 -2.41
CA LEU A 152 -0.92 6.56 -3.78
C LEU A 152 0.25 7.52 -4.08
N GLY A 153 0.53 8.47 -3.18
CA GLY A 153 1.64 9.41 -3.32
C GLY A 153 3.00 8.74 -3.32
N ALA A 154 3.22 7.78 -2.41
CA ALA A 154 4.48 7.04 -2.32
C ALA A 154 4.74 6.22 -3.59
N GLY A 155 3.75 5.46 -4.07
CA GLY A 155 4.00 4.65 -5.27
C GLY A 155 4.05 5.45 -6.57
N HIS A 156 3.33 6.58 -6.69
CA HIS A 156 3.55 7.51 -7.81
C HIS A 156 4.97 8.07 -7.80
N THR A 157 5.48 8.42 -6.63
CA THR A 157 6.86 8.89 -6.45
C THR A 157 7.88 7.83 -6.90
N LEU A 158 7.69 6.58 -6.49
CA LEU A 158 8.56 5.47 -6.90
C LEU A 158 8.49 5.20 -8.41
N LYS A 159 7.28 5.20 -8.97
CA LYS A 159 7.05 5.02 -10.40
C LYS A 159 7.70 6.12 -11.24
N ALA A 160 7.63 7.38 -10.79
CA ALA A 160 8.29 8.51 -11.43
C ALA A 160 9.82 8.32 -11.49
N MET A 161 10.41 7.65 -10.49
CA MET A 161 11.85 7.30 -10.46
C MET A 161 12.20 6.03 -11.26
N GLY A 162 11.21 5.35 -11.85
CA GLY A 162 11.38 4.17 -12.69
C GLY A 162 11.17 2.83 -11.98
N ILE A 163 10.88 2.82 -10.68
CA ILE A 163 10.50 1.58 -9.97
C ILE A 163 9.23 0.99 -10.59
N GLY A 164 9.21 -0.33 -10.77
CA GLY A 164 8.08 -1.06 -11.35
C GLY A 164 8.04 -1.12 -12.88
N SER A 165 8.78 -0.25 -13.58
CA SER A 165 8.89 -0.32 -15.06
C SER A 165 9.99 -1.29 -15.53
N VAL A 166 10.99 -1.49 -14.68
CA VAL A 166 12.30 -2.09 -15.03
C VAL A 166 12.91 -2.86 -13.86
N CYS A 167 12.17 -2.99 -12.76
CA CYS A 167 12.60 -3.87 -11.69
C CYS A 167 12.70 -5.26 -12.29
N GLU A 168 13.91 -5.83 -12.31
CA GLU A 168 14.04 -7.27 -12.30
C GLU A 168 13.19 -7.72 -11.12
N ILE A 169 12.10 -8.44 -11.41
CA ILE A 169 11.31 -9.10 -10.37
C ILE A 169 12.35 -9.87 -9.58
N LEU A 170 12.62 -9.45 -8.32
CA LEU A 170 13.57 -10.13 -7.47
C LEU A 170 13.15 -11.61 -7.49
N PRO A 171 13.96 -12.51 -8.07
CA PRO A 171 13.55 -13.91 -8.17
C PRO A 171 13.46 -14.44 -6.74
N GLY A 172 12.24 -14.59 -6.22
CA GLY A 172 11.93 -15.18 -4.93
C GLY A 172 12.66 -14.60 -3.72
N HIS A 173 11.92 -13.92 -2.84
CA HIS A 173 12.18 -13.99 -1.39
C HIS A 173 13.63 -13.77 -0.92
N ASP A 174 14.38 -12.81 -1.48
CA ASP A 174 15.65 -12.44 -0.85
C ASP A 174 15.34 -11.68 0.45
N SER A 175 15.26 -12.43 1.55
CA SER A 175 14.87 -11.97 2.88
C SER A 175 15.65 -10.74 3.29
N ASP A 176 16.90 -10.64 2.86
CA ASP A 176 17.80 -9.56 3.22
C ASP A 176 17.41 -8.23 2.56
N VAL A 177 16.84 -8.27 1.35
CA VAL A 177 16.27 -7.06 0.72
C VAL A 177 15.04 -6.62 1.49
N ILE A 178 14.14 -7.54 1.83
CA ILE A 178 12.92 -7.22 2.61
C ILE A 178 13.30 -6.70 4.00
N GLU A 179 14.32 -7.28 4.65
CA GLU A 179 14.88 -6.86 5.94
C GLU A 179 15.43 -5.42 5.86
N ARG A 180 16.22 -5.09 4.84
CA ARG A 180 16.77 -3.73 4.64
C ARG A 180 15.70 -2.70 4.32
N LEU A 181 14.65 -3.08 3.58
CA LEU A 181 13.49 -2.23 3.36
C LEU A 181 12.70 -1.97 4.65
N ARG A 182 12.69 -2.93 5.58
CA ARG A 182 12.04 -2.82 6.89
C ARG A 182 12.84 -1.95 7.86
N ASN A 183 14.16 -2.13 7.88
CA ASN A 183 15.10 -1.46 8.78
C ASN A 183 16.19 -0.77 7.98
N PRO A 184 15.91 0.40 7.38
CA PRO A 184 16.92 1.15 6.69
C PRO A 184 17.97 1.66 7.69
N ALA A 185 19.24 1.34 7.41
CA ALA A 185 20.39 1.76 8.23
C ALA A 185 20.63 3.27 8.15
#